data_AF-A0A848YUT8-F1
#
_entry.id   AF-A0A848YUT8-F1
#
_cell.length_a   1.000
_cell.length_b   1.000
_cell.length_c   1.000
_cell.angle_alpha   90.00
_cell.angle_beta   90.00
_cell.angle_gamma   90.00
#
_symmetry.space_group_name_H-M   'P 1'
#
loop_
_entity.id
_entity.type
_entity.pdbx_description
1 polymer ?
#
loop_
_entity_poly.entity_id
_entity_poly.type
_entity_poly.pdbx_seq_one_letter_code
_entity_poly.pdbx_strand_id
1 'polypeptide(L)'
;MPARIHKLFLAIAVVMALMSGPVLASQKVNIGIKTILASDKAEFVDPQLKGLIKELRTVFRFTSYRMLGQDNLTIEVGKTGTVRLPGGRVLEVTPIGIQGKRSELELSILKKKRRIFNTRIKLLNGGVLTVGGPRHDNGFLLFNITGRF
;
A
#
# COMPACT_ATOMS: atom_id res chain seq x y z
N MET A 1 29.20 5.04 58.57
CA MET A 1 29.52 4.86 57.13
C MET A 1 28.25 4.81 56.24
N PRO A 2 27.46 5.90 56.05
CA PRO A 2 26.27 5.83 55.16
C PRO A 2 26.44 6.48 53.77
N ALA A 3 27.49 7.28 53.56
CA ALA A 3 27.62 8.13 52.36
C ALA A 3 28.00 7.38 51.06
N ARG A 4 28.42 6.11 51.12
CA ARG A 4 28.83 5.31 49.94
C ARG A 4 27.65 4.75 49.14
N ILE A 5 26.53 4.46 49.81
CA ILE A 5 25.36 3.82 49.17
C ILE A 5 24.56 4.83 48.33
N HIS A 6 24.48 6.10 48.78
CA HIS A 6 23.85 7.19 48.04
C HIS A 6 24.60 7.52 46.74
N LYS A 7 25.95 7.49 46.77
CA LYS A 7 26.77 7.72 45.57
C LYS A 7 26.62 6.59 44.54
N LEU A 8 26.41 5.35 44.99
CA LEU A 8 26.19 4.20 44.11
C LEU A 8 24.80 4.23 43.45
N PHE A 9 23.76 4.62 44.20
CA PHE A 9 22.41 4.82 43.65
C PHE A 9 22.36 5.97 42.63
N LEU A 10 23.07 7.06 42.88
CA LEU A 10 23.14 8.20 41.96
C LEU A 10 23.88 7.84 40.66
N ALA A 11 24.94 7.01 40.74
CA ALA A 11 25.67 6.54 39.56
C ALA A 11 24.83 5.62 38.66
N ILE A 12 23.98 4.76 39.24
CA ILE A 12 23.10 3.85 38.48
C ILE A 12 21.99 4.63 37.75
N ALA A 13 21.45 5.68 38.37
CA ALA A 13 20.44 6.54 37.74
C ALA A 13 20.99 7.30 36.50
N VAL A 14 22.26 7.71 36.55
CA VAL A 14 22.93 8.41 35.42
C VAL A 14 23.19 7.46 34.24
N VAL A 15 23.54 6.20 34.49
CA VAL A 15 23.77 5.20 33.42
C VAL A 15 22.47 4.82 32.71
N MET A 16 21.34 4.74 33.42
CA MET A 16 20.04 4.48 32.79
C MET A 16 19.53 5.62 31.91
N ALA A 17 19.87 6.88 32.22
CA ALA A 17 19.48 8.03 31.41
C ALA A 17 20.20 8.09 30.05
N LEU A 18 21.42 7.52 29.95
CA LEU A 18 22.24 7.50 28.72
C LEU A 18 21.82 6.46 27.69
N MET A 19 20.89 5.55 28.02
CA MET A 19 20.38 4.51 27.12
C MET A 19 19.15 4.96 26.32
N SER A 20 18.70 6.20 26.48
CA SER A 20 17.59 6.79 25.72
C SER A 20 18.04 7.20 24.31
N GLY A 21 18.29 6.21 23.45
CA GLY A 21 18.56 6.45 22.03
C GLY A 21 17.34 7.05 21.31
N PRO A 22 17.55 7.82 20.23
CA PRO A 22 16.44 8.37 19.46
C PRO A 22 15.62 7.23 18.84
N VAL A 23 14.35 7.13 19.22
CA VAL A 23 13.38 6.29 18.50
C VAL A 23 13.09 6.99 17.19
N LEU A 24 13.72 6.54 16.10
CA LEU A 24 13.35 6.95 14.75
C LEU A 24 11.92 6.46 14.49
N ALA A 25 10.97 7.40 14.48
CA ALA A 25 9.60 7.10 14.13
C ALA A 25 9.52 6.62 12.67
N SER A 26 9.17 5.34 12.49
CA SER A 26 8.95 4.74 11.17
C SER A 26 7.78 5.47 10.50
N GLN A 27 8.02 6.09 9.34
CA GLN A 27 6.99 6.80 8.59
C GLN A 27 5.94 5.80 8.09
N LYS A 28 4.66 6.15 8.22
CA LYS A 28 3.54 5.30 7.80
C LYS A 28 2.81 5.90 6.62
N VAL A 29 2.38 5.04 5.71
CA VAL A 29 1.60 5.39 4.52
C VAL A 29 0.24 4.70 4.63
N ASN A 30 -0.83 5.49 4.58
CA ASN A 30 -2.19 4.98 4.47
C ASN A 30 -2.53 4.80 2.99
N ILE A 31 -2.81 3.57 2.58
CA ILE A 31 -3.02 3.17 1.19
C ILE A 31 -4.42 2.58 1.07
N GLY A 32 -5.22 3.11 0.15
CA GLY A 32 -6.50 2.53 -0.26
C GLY A 32 -6.35 1.83 -1.60
N ILE A 33 -6.90 0.61 -1.73
CA ILE A 33 -6.83 -0.19 -2.96
C ILE A 33 -8.23 -0.63 -3.31
N LYS A 34 -8.69 -0.28 -4.51
CA LYS A 34 -9.89 -0.84 -5.13
C LYS A 34 -9.47 -1.82 -6.22
N THR A 35 -9.95 -3.05 -6.12
CA THR A 35 -9.74 -4.09 -7.13
C THR A 35 -10.94 -4.11 -8.07
N ILE A 36 -10.67 -3.94 -9.36
CA ILE A 36 -11.69 -3.78 -10.40
C ILE A 36 -11.47 -4.86 -11.47
N LEU A 37 -12.54 -5.53 -11.91
CA LEU A 37 -12.53 -6.34 -13.13
C LEU A 37 -12.92 -5.46 -14.31
N ALA A 38 -12.07 -5.38 -15.32
CA ALA A 38 -12.38 -4.72 -16.58
C ALA A 38 -12.46 -5.73 -17.73
N SER A 39 -13.51 -5.70 -18.54
CA SER A 39 -13.73 -6.66 -19.63
C SER A 39 -14.58 -6.09 -20.77
N ASP A 40 -14.57 -6.74 -21.93
CA ASP A 40 -15.39 -6.35 -23.09
C ASP A 40 -16.61 -7.24 -23.34
N LYS A 41 -16.98 -8.07 -22.36
CA LYS A 41 -18.01 -9.10 -22.56
C LYS A 41 -19.44 -8.59 -22.46
N ALA A 42 -19.65 -7.45 -21.81
CA ALA A 42 -20.95 -6.83 -21.62
C ALA A 42 -20.75 -5.32 -21.44
N GLU A 43 -21.82 -4.53 -21.57
CA GLU A 43 -21.79 -3.15 -21.12
C GLU A 43 -22.32 -3.09 -19.67
N PHE A 44 -21.43 -2.80 -18.72
CA PHE A 44 -21.81 -2.69 -17.32
C PHE A 44 -20.80 -1.85 -16.55
N VAL A 45 -21.27 -0.84 -15.82
CA VAL A 45 -20.43 -0.06 -14.92
C VAL A 45 -21.01 -0.13 -13.52
N ASP A 46 -20.20 -0.60 -12.58
CA ASP A 46 -20.55 -0.61 -11.17
C ASP A 46 -20.79 0.83 -10.65
N PRO A 47 -21.93 1.12 -9.98
CA PRO A 47 -22.20 2.43 -9.41
C PRO A 47 -21.10 2.96 -8.48
N GLN A 48 -20.38 2.08 -7.78
CA GLN A 48 -19.27 2.46 -6.89
C GLN A 48 -18.05 3.02 -7.65
N LEU A 49 -18.01 2.84 -8.97
CA LEU A 49 -16.96 3.32 -9.87
C LEU A 49 -17.35 4.60 -10.63
N LYS A 50 -18.51 5.20 -10.35
CA LYS A 50 -18.99 6.40 -11.06
C LYS A 50 -17.97 7.54 -11.05
N GLY A 51 -17.23 7.73 -9.97
CA GLY A 51 -16.17 8.75 -9.87
C GLY A 51 -14.90 8.45 -10.69
N LEU A 52 -14.70 7.20 -11.12
CA LEU A 52 -13.51 6.74 -11.84
C LEU A 52 -13.79 6.45 -13.32
N ILE A 53 -15.06 6.31 -13.72
CA ILE A 53 -15.41 5.75 -15.03
C ILE A 53 -14.85 6.52 -16.22
N LYS A 54 -14.75 7.86 -16.11
CA LYS A 54 -14.19 8.70 -17.18
C LYS A 54 -12.73 8.36 -17.44
N GLU A 55 -11.91 8.28 -16.40
CA GLU A 55 -10.51 7.85 -16.49
C GLU A 55 -10.43 6.41 -17.03
N LEU A 56 -11.20 5.51 -16.43
CA LEU A 56 -11.18 4.09 -16.79
C LEU A 56 -11.46 3.86 -18.29
N ARG A 57 -12.54 4.46 -18.81
CA ARG A 57 -12.90 4.37 -20.24
C ARG A 57 -11.88 5.05 -21.16
N THR A 58 -11.26 6.13 -20.72
CA THR A 58 -10.30 6.87 -21.55
C THR A 58 -8.97 6.13 -21.69
N VAL A 59 -8.47 5.59 -20.56
CA VAL A 59 -7.14 4.97 -20.47
C VAL A 59 -7.19 3.49 -20.85
N PHE A 60 -8.15 2.73 -20.33
CA PHE A 60 -8.20 1.27 -20.49
C PHE A 60 -9.19 0.78 -21.53
N ARG A 61 -10.18 1.61 -21.90
CA ARG A 61 -11.07 1.40 -23.06
C ARG A 61 -11.93 0.12 -23.06
N PHE A 62 -12.15 -0.49 -21.89
CA PHE A 62 -13.11 -1.60 -21.74
C PHE A 62 -14.56 -1.12 -21.70
N THR A 63 -15.50 -2.00 -22.06
CA THR A 63 -16.95 -1.72 -22.01
C THR A 63 -17.60 -2.06 -20.67
N SER A 64 -17.00 -2.95 -19.87
CA SER A 64 -17.45 -3.28 -18.51
C SER A 64 -16.38 -3.04 -17.43
N TYR A 65 -16.82 -2.49 -16.29
CA TYR A 65 -16.04 -2.33 -15.07
C TYR A 65 -16.87 -2.77 -13.85
N ARG A 66 -16.37 -3.74 -13.08
CA ARG A 66 -17.02 -4.28 -11.89
C ARG A 66 -16.11 -4.15 -10.67
N MET A 67 -16.64 -3.69 -9.53
CA MET A 67 -15.88 -3.70 -8.29
C MET A 67 -15.78 -5.14 -7.77
N LEU A 68 -14.57 -5.60 -7.46
CA LEU A 68 -14.33 -6.92 -6.85
C LEU A 68 -14.03 -6.83 -5.35
N GLY A 69 -13.45 -5.72 -4.91
CA GLY A 69 -13.09 -5.53 -3.50
C GLY A 69 -12.44 -4.18 -3.24
N GLN A 70 -12.38 -3.83 -1.97
CA GLN A 70 -11.69 -2.64 -1.49
C GLN A 70 -10.99 -2.95 -0.16
N ASP A 71 -9.74 -2.52 -0.07
CA ASP A 71 -8.88 -2.73 1.08
C ASP A 71 -8.19 -1.43 1.48
N ASN A 72 -7.96 -1.25 2.78
CA ASN A 72 -7.16 -0.14 3.31
C ASN A 72 -6.02 -0.71 4.13
N LEU A 73 -4.81 -0.21 3.89
CA LEU A 73 -3.60 -0.63 4.57
C LEU A 73 -2.92 0.58 5.20
N THR A 74 -2.41 0.43 6.41
CA THR A 74 -1.45 1.38 7.00
C THR A 74 -0.11 0.67 7.07
N ILE A 75 0.81 1.06 6.21
CA ILE A 75 2.08 0.35 6.00
C ILE A 75 3.22 1.28 6.38
N GLU A 76 4.14 0.79 7.21
CA GLU A 76 5.40 1.47 7.46
C GLU A 76 6.29 1.45 6.21
N VAL A 77 7.03 2.55 5.97
CA VAL A 77 8.00 2.62 4.88
C VAL A 77 9.04 1.50 5.04
N GLY A 78 9.28 0.75 3.96
CA GLY A 78 10.13 -0.43 3.92
C GLY A 78 9.45 -1.73 4.37
N LYS A 79 8.20 -1.69 4.84
CA LYS A 79 7.40 -2.89 5.16
C LYS A 79 6.41 -3.20 4.04
N THR A 80 6.00 -4.45 3.97
CA THR A 80 5.07 -4.94 2.95
C THR A 80 3.70 -5.21 3.58
N GLY A 81 2.66 -4.58 3.03
CA GLY A 81 1.26 -4.94 3.27
C GLY A 81 0.76 -5.89 2.18
N THR A 82 -0.31 -6.63 2.49
CA THR A 82 -0.87 -7.61 1.55
C THR A 82 -2.37 -7.44 1.39
N VAL A 83 -2.85 -7.67 0.17
CA VAL A 83 -4.28 -7.71 -0.19
C VAL A 83 -4.56 -9.04 -0.88
N ARG A 84 -5.65 -9.71 -0.47
CA ARG A 84 -6.10 -10.93 -1.14
C ARG A 84 -6.80 -10.55 -2.43
N LEU A 85 -6.39 -11.19 -3.53
CA LEU A 85 -6.97 -10.98 -4.84
C LEU A 85 -7.71 -12.24 -5.33
N PRO A 86 -8.69 -12.09 -6.22
CA PRO A 86 -9.37 -13.21 -6.85
C PRO A 86 -8.42 -14.20 -7.55
N GLY A 87 -8.83 -15.47 -7.55
CA GLY A 87 -8.06 -16.56 -8.15
C GLY A 87 -6.87 -17.05 -7.31
N GLY A 88 -6.94 -16.87 -5.98
CA GLY A 88 -5.91 -17.32 -5.04
C GLY A 88 -4.60 -16.56 -5.19
N ARG A 89 -4.71 -15.25 -5.43
CA ARG A 89 -3.58 -14.34 -5.65
C ARG A 89 -3.42 -13.41 -4.44
N VAL A 90 -2.23 -12.84 -4.30
CA VAL A 90 -1.93 -11.83 -3.28
C VAL A 90 -1.25 -10.65 -3.95
N LEU A 91 -1.75 -9.45 -3.72
CA LEU A 91 -1.05 -8.20 -4.03
C LEU A 91 -0.22 -7.81 -2.81
N GLU A 92 1.09 -7.72 -3.00
CA GLU A 92 2.05 -7.14 -2.08
C GLU A 92 2.25 -5.67 -2.44
N VAL A 93 2.18 -4.81 -1.42
CA VAL A 93 2.38 -3.36 -1.56
C VAL A 93 3.44 -2.93 -0.55
N THR A 94 4.51 -2.32 -1.05
CA THR A 94 5.64 -1.88 -0.23
C THR A 94 5.93 -0.40 -0.51
N PRO A 95 5.72 0.52 0.44
CA PRO A 95 6.21 1.88 0.31
C PRO A 95 7.73 1.88 0.46
N ILE A 96 8.45 2.19 -0.61
CA ILE A 96 9.91 2.17 -0.66
C ILE A 96 10.50 3.42 -0.02
N GLY A 97 9.82 4.55 -0.17
CA GLY A 97 10.25 5.82 0.39
C GLY A 97 9.27 6.94 0.11
N ILE A 98 9.50 8.08 0.76
CA ILE A 98 8.76 9.33 0.55
C ILE A 98 9.77 10.41 0.15
N GLN A 99 9.52 11.07 -0.98
CA GLN A 99 10.31 12.18 -1.49
C GLN A 99 9.37 13.37 -1.75
N GLY A 100 9.49 14.40 -0.91
CA GLY A 100 8.56 15.54 -0.93
C GLY A 100 7.12 15.08 -0.73
N LYS A 101 6.24 15.36 -1.69
CA LYS A 101 4.82 14.95 -1.66
C LYS A 101 4.54 13.63 -2.36
N ARG A 102 5.55 12.83 -2.69
CA ARG A 102 5.37 11.57 -3.43
C ARG A 102 5.93 10.38 -2.65
N SER A 103 5.17 9.30 -2.62
CA SER A 103 5.63 8.00 -2.12
C SER A 103 5.89 7.09 -3.32
N GLU A 104 7.05 6.43 -3.33
CA GLU A 104 7.33 5.36 -4.27
C GLU A 104 6.80 4.05 -3.71
N LEU A 105 5.91 3.39 -4.45
CA LEU A 105 5.33 2.11 -4.07
C LEU A 105 5.80 1.02 -5.04
N GLU A 106 6.26 -0.09 -4.49
CA GLU A 106 6.44 -1.34 -5.23
C GLU A 106 5.20 -2.21 -5.08
N LEU A 107 4.68 -2.68 -6.22
CA LEU A 107 3.50 -3.52 -6.31
C LEU A 107 3.88 -4.85 -6.94
N SER A 108 3.61 -5.95 -6.25
CA SER A 108 3.90 -7.31 -6.71
C SER A 108 2.66 -8.19 -6.58
N ILE A 109 2.37 -9.03 -7.58
CA ILE A 109 1.29 -10.03 -7.44
C ILE A 109 1.90 -11.42 -7.42
N LEU A 110 1.55 -12.19 -6.39
CA LEU A 110 1.92 -13.58 -6.23
C LEU A 110 0.74 -14.50 -6.57
N LYS A 111 1.02 -15.60 -7.28
CA LYS A 111 0.11 -16.74 -7.46
C LYS A 111 0.88 -18.02 -7.21
N LYS A 112 0.44 -18.85 -6.27
CA LYS A 112 1.14 -20.10 -5.88
C LYS A 112 2.65 -19.86 -5.61
N LYS A 113 2.96 -18.80 -4.83
CA LYS A 113 4.34 -18.36 -4.50
C LYS A 113 5.20 -17.87 -5.67
N ARG A 114 4.66 -17.76 -6.89
CA ARG A 114 5.36 -17.17 -8.04
C ARG A 114 4.90 -15.75 -8.27
N ARG A 115 5.84 -14.83 -8.50
CA ARG A 115 5.54 -13.46 -8.91
C ARG A 115 5.10 -13.44 -10.37
N ILE A 116 3.89 -12.93 -10.60
CA ILE A 116 3.25 -12.88 -11.93
C ILE A 116 3.06 -11.45 -12.44
N PHE A 117 3.32 -10.47 -11.58
CA PHE A 117 3.25 -9.04 -11.89
C PHE A 117 4.20 -8.31 -10.94
N ASN A 118 4.90 -7.31 -11.45
CA ASN A 118 5.72 -6.41 -10.66
C ASN A 118 5.74 -5.03 -11.32
N THR A 119 5.56 -3.98 -10.55
CA THR A 119 5.76 -2.61 -11.03
C THR A 119 6.11 -1.68 -9.89
N ARG A 120 6.65 -0.51 -10.23
CA ARG A 120 6.86 0.60 -9.29
C ARG A 120 6.10 1.81 -9.78
N ILE A 121 5.45 2.49 -8.85
CA ILE A 121 4.67 3.69 -9.11
C ILE A 121 5.08 4.81 -8.15
N LYS A 122 4.90 6.06 -8.60
CA LYS A 122 5.01 7.23 -7.73
C LYS A 122 3.62 7.76 -7.46
N LEU A 123 3.18 7.70 -6.21
CA LEU A 123 1.87 8.15 -5.78
C LEU A 123 1.99 9.51 -5.08
N LEU A 124 1.22 10.49 -5.54
CA LEU A 124 1.14 11.79 -4.90
C LEU A 124 0.36 11.67 -3.57
N ASN A 125 0.76 12.42 -2.55
CA ASN A 125 0.02 12.51 -1.29
C ASN A 125 -1.38 13.06 -1.52
N GLY A 126 -2.40 12.33 -1.06
CA GLY A 126 -3.81 12.59 -1.34
C GLY A 126 -4.24 12.28 -2.78
N GLY A 127 -3.34 11.77 -3.61
CA GLY A 127 -3.58 11.46 -5.02
C GLY A 127 -4.21 10.08 -5.23
N VAL A 128 -4.56 9.84 -6.50
CA VAL A 128 -5.10 8.58 -6.99
C VAL A 128 -4.34 8.15 -8.25
N LEU A 129 -4.09 6.85 -8.41
CA LEU A 129 -3.51 6.28 -9.61
C LEU A 129 -4.16 4.93 -9.93
N THR A 130 -4.54 4.72 -11.18
CA THR A 130 -5.02 3.41 -11.64
C THR A 130 -3.93 2.65 -12.36
N VAL A 131 -3.70 1.40 -11.96
CA VAL A 131 -2.68 0.51 -12.53
C VAL A 131 -3.35 -0.71 -13.17
N GLY A 132 -2.98 -1.02 -14.41
CA GLY A 132 -3.39 -2.26 -15.08
C GLY A 132 -2.68 -3.48 -14.51
N GLY A 133 -3.38 -4.60 -14.42
CA GLY A 133 -2.92 -5.84 -13.80
C GLY A 133 -3.10 -7.08 -14.68
N PRO A 134 -2.79 -8.26 -14.14
CA PRO A 134 -2.86 -9.51 -14.88
C PRO A 134 -4.30 -9.90 -15.22
N ARG A 135 -4.43 -10.77 -16.22
CA ARG A 135 -5.71 -11.33 -16.67
C ARG A 135 -6.44 -12.06 -15.54
N HIS A 136 -7.74 -11.86 -15.42
CA HIS A 136 -8.63 -12.60 -14.54
C HIS A 136 -9.93 -12.89 -15.28
N ASP A 137 -10.30 -14.17 -15.33
CA ASP A 137 -11.48 -14.65 -16.03
C ASP A 137 -11.48 -14.17 -17.49
N ASN A 138 -12.53 -13.43 -17.87
CA ASN A 138 -12.74 -12.88 -19.21
C ASN A 138 -12.15 -11.47 -19.41
N GLY A 139 -11.39 -10.96 -18.45
CA GLY A 139 -10.89 -9.58 -18.44
C GLY A 139 -9.55 -9.41 -17.75
N PHE A 140 -9.30 -8.19 -17.27
CA PHE A 140 -8.08 -7.81 -16.57
C PHE A 140 -8.41 -7.20 -15.21
N LEU A 141 -7.54 -7.46 -14.22
CA LEU A 141 -7.61 -6.74 -12.96
C LEU A 141 -7.05 -5.34 -13.14
N LEU A 142 -7.74 -4.34 -12.63
CA LEU A 142 -7.22 -2.98 -12.46
C LEU A 142 -7.19 -2.66 -10.96
N PHE A 143 -6.20 -1.85 -10.56
CA PHE A 143 -6.03 -1.41 -9.18
C PHE A 143 -6.08 0.11 -9.13
N ASN A 144 -7.13 0.66 -8.52
CA ASN A 144 -7.19 2.09 -8.23
C ASN A 144 -6.63 2.32 -6.82
N ILE A 145 -5.51 3.04 -6.75
CA ILE A 145 -4.67 3.15 -5.56
C ILE A 145 -4.69 4.60 -5.10
N THR A 146 -5.00 4.81 -3.83
CA THR A 146 -4.92 6.11 -3.14
C THR A 146 -3.90 6.06 -2.02
N GLY A 147 -3.32 7.21 -1.66
CA GLY A 147 -2.26 7.28 -0.66
C GLY A 147 -2.32 8.56 0.16
N ARG A 148 -2.10 8.46 1.47
CA ARG A 148 -1.90 9.60 2.38
C ARG A 148 -0.73 9.33 3.33
N PHE A 149 0.20 10.28 3.41
CA PHE A 149 1.45 10.18 4.17
C PHE A 149 2.04 11.56 4.48
#